data_AF-A0A5E6N421-F1
#
_entry.id   AF-A0A5E6N421-F1
#
_cell.length_a   1.000
_cell.length_b   1.000
_cell.length_c   1.000
_cell.angle_alpha   90.00
_cell.angle_beta   90.00
_cell.angle_gamma   90.00
#
_symmetry.space_group_name_H-M   'P 1'
#
loop_
_entity.id
_entity.type
_entity.pdbx_description
1 polymer ?
#
loop_
_entity_poly.entity_id
_entity_poly.type
_entity_poly.pdbx_seq_one_letter_code
_entity_poly.pdbx_strand_id
1 'polypeptide(L)'
;MQLKYVVITSVDRDDLRDGGAEHFKQCINQIRQTTPQVKIEVLTPDFRGRMEKALEVFATCPPDVFNHNLETVPSLYPKVRPGADYAYSLKLLKSFKQQHPNVTTKSGVMLGVGETKQQILDVLSDLRSHDVEMLTLGQYLQPSKYHLAVEEYITPEQFEKYRVIATQMGFSQVASGPMVRSSYHADLQASGELIT
;
A
#
# COMPACT_ATOMS: atom_id res chain seq x y z
N MET A 1 -17.51 9.70 -15.60
CA MET A 1 -16.08 10.05 -15.70
C MET A 1 -15.43 9.10 -16.70
N GLN A 2 -14.48 9.54 -17.52
CA GLN A 2 -13.72 8.67 -18.46
C GLN A 2 -12.37 8.29 -17.84
N LEU A 3 -12.42 7.60 -16.69
CA LEU A 3 -11.21 7.20 -15.97
C LEU A 3 -10.44 6.15 -16.78
N LYS A 4 -9.11 6.20 -16.75
CA LYS A 4 -8.21 5.18 -17.30
C LYS A 4 -7.64 4.26 -16.22
N TYR A 5 -7.68 4.71 -14.98
CA TYR A 5 -7.18 4.03 -13.79
C TYR A 5 -8.12 4.30 -12.62
N VAL A 6 -8.39 3.30 -11.81
CA VAL A 6 -9.21 3.39 -10.60
C VAL A 6 -8.48 2.73 -9.44
N VAL A 7 -8.47 3.41 -8.29
CA VAL A 7 -8.07 2.81 -7.02
C VAL A 7 -9.33 2.53 -6.19
N ILE A 8 -9.47 1.30 -5.72
CA ILE A 8 -10.57 0.87 -4.84
C ILE A 8 -10.00 0.61 -3.46
N THR A 9 -10.63 1.14 -2.42
CA THR A 9 -10.26 0.89 -1.03
C THR A 9 -11.50 0.69 -0.17
N SER A 10 -11.33 0.19 1.05
CA SER A 10 -12.41 0.01 2.00
C SER A 10 -11.95 0.33 3.42
N VAL A 11 -12.92 0.47 4.33
CA VAL A 11 -12.67 0.34 5.76
C VAL A 11 -12.48 -1.14 6.13
N ASP A 12 -11.93 -1.40 7.31
CA ASP A 12 -11.88 -2.75 7.88
C ASP A 12 -13.31 -3.28 8.14
N ARG A 13 -13.55 -4.54 7.82
CA ARG A 13 -14.85 -5.22 7.99
C ARG A 13 -14.72 -6.49 8.82
N ASP A 14 -14.23 -6.31 10.05
CA ASP A 14 -14.11 -7.38 11.05
C ASP A 14 -15.46 -8.00 11.45
N ASP A 15 -16.57 -7.38 11.10
CA ASP A 15 -17.91 -7.93 11.25
C ASP A 15 -18.24 -9.01 10.20
N LEU A 16 -17.53 -9.03 9.06
CA LEU A 16 -17.76 -9.97 7.97
C LEU A 16 -16.88 -11.23 8.07
N ARG A 17 -17.36 -12.35 7.51
CA ARG A 17 -16.65 -13.65 7.57
C ARG A 17 -15.44 -13.72 6.64
N ASP A 18 -15.39 -12.87 5.63
CA ASP A 18 -14.37 -12.74 4.59
C ASP A 18 -13.58 -11.43 4.70
N GLY A 19 -13.84 -10.61 5.73
CA GLY A 19 -13.20 -9.31 5.91
C GLY A 19 -13.56 -8.29 4.82
N GLY A 20 -14.64 -8.52 4.04
CA GLY A 20 -15.04 -7.66 2.94
C GLY A 20 -14.37 -7.97 1.59
N ALA A 21 -13.57 -9.02 1.48
CA ALA A 21 -12.88 -9.40 0.25
C ALA A 21 -13.85 -9.63 -0.94
N GLU A 22 -15.02 -10.24 -0.71
CA GLU A 22 -16.01 -10.48 -1.77
C GLU A 22 -16.56 -9.16 -2.33
N HIS A 23 -16.56 -8.08 -1.54
CA HIS A 23 -16.97 -6.77 -2.03
C HIS A 23 -15.95 -6.20 -3.03
N PHE A 24 -14.65 -6.35 -2.77
CA PHE A 24 -13.61 -5.99 -3.75
C PHE A 24 -13.80 -6.76 -5.07
N LYS A 25 -14.06 -8.06 -5.00
CA LYS A 25 -14.34 -8.90 -6.18
C LYS A 25 -15.53 -8.39 -6.99
N GLN A 26 -16.64 -8.07 -6.31
CA GLN A 26 -17.84 -7.53 -6.97
C GLN A 26 -17.53 -6.20 -7.68
N CYS A 27 -16.80 -5.29 -7.03
CA CYS A 27 -16.39 -4.04 -7.65
C CYS A 27 -15.48 -4.26 -8.88
N ILE A 28 -14.45 -5.10 -8.77
CA ILE A 28 -13.54 -5.43 -9.88
C ILE A 28 -14.32 -5.99 -11.06
N ASN A 29 -15.18 -6.98 -10.82
CA ASN A 29 -15.96 -7.64 -11.87
C ASN A 29 -16.91 -6.65 -12.55
N GLN A 30 -17.59 -5.81 -11.78
CA GLN A 30 -18.50 -4.82 -12.33
C GLN A 30 -17.75 -3.80 -13.21
N ILE A 31 -16.60 -3.29 -12.76
CA ILE A 31 -15.78 -2.35 -13.52
C ILE A 31 -15.26 -3.00 -14.80
N ARG A 32 -14.80 -4.25 -14.74
CA ARG A 32 -14.34 -4.99 -15.93
C ARG A 32 -15.46 -5.22 -16.94
N GLN A 33 -16.69 -5.43 -16.49
CA GLN A 33 -17.85 -5.58 -17.37
C GLN A 33 -18.23 -4.26 -18.07
N THR A 34 -18.18 -3.14 -17.37
CA THR A 34 -18.63 -1.84 -17.91
C THR A 34 -17.54 -1.06 -18.63
N THR A 35 -16.29 -1.19 -18.18
CA THR A 35 -15.14 -0.40 -18.63
C THR A 35 -13.87 -1.26 -18.66
N PRO A 36 -13.78 -2.25 -19.57
CA PRO A 36 -12.72 -3.27 -19.56
C PRO A 36 -11.30 -2.75 -19.77
N GLN A 37 -11.13 -1.52 -20.29
CA GLN A 37 -9.81 -0.91 -20.50
C GLN A 37 -9.26 -0.17 -19.26
N VAL A 38 -10.05 -0.04 -18.20
CA VAL A 38 -9.62 0.64 -16.98
C VAL A 38 -8.69 -0.28 -16.19
N LYS A 39 -7.51 0.21 -15.84
CA LYS A 39 -6.64 -0.44 -14.87
C LYS A 39 -7.18 -0.27 -13.46
N ILE A 40 -7.13 -1.33 -12.67
CA ILE A 40 -7.69 -1.40 -11.32
C ILE A 40 -6.59 -1.68 -10.31
N GLU A 41 -6.36 -0.74 -9.40
CA GLU A 41 -5.60 -0.94 -8.16
C GLU A 41 -6.56 -1.16 -7.00
N VAL A 42 -6.24 -2.11 -6.12
CA VAL A 42 -6.93 -2.26 -4.84
C VAL A 42 -5.98 -1.89 -3.72
N LEU A 43 -6.42 -1.02 -2.80
CA LEU A 43 -5.78 -0.75 -1.52
C LEU A 43 -6.58 -1.44 -0.43
N THR A 44 -6.08 -2.58 0.01
CA THR A 44 -6.80 -3.52 0.88
C THR A 44 -6.53 -3.29 2.36
N PRO A 45 -7.49 -3.64 3.24
CA PRO A 45 -7.20 -3.88 4.65
C PRO A 45 -6.30 -5.11 4.83
N ASP A 46 -5.93 -5.45 6.06
CA ASP A 46 -5.11 -6.64 6.32
C ASP A 46 -5.91 -7.95 6.30
N PHE A 47 -7.25 -7.87 6.33
CA PHE A 47 -8.16 -9.02 6.49
C PHE A 47 -7.87 -9.85 7.74
N ARG A 48 -7.61 -9.19 8.88
CA ARG A 48 -7.32 -9.79 10.19
C ARG A 48 -8.01 -11.13 10.47
N GLY A 49 -7.22 -12.19 10.62
CA GLY A 49 -7.70 -13.55 10.89
C GLY A 49 -8.49 -14.23 9.76
N ARG A 50 -8.50 -13.62 8.56
CA ARG A 50 -9.29 -14.02 7.39
C ARG A 50 -8.48 -13.93 6.09
N MET A 51 -7.15 -13.79 6.17
CA MET A 51 -6.26 -13.69 5.02
C MET A 51 -6.46 -14.83 4.04
N GLU A 52 -6.57 -16.07 4.50
CA GLU A 52 -6.75 -17.23 3.61
C GLU A 52 -8.02 -17.08 2.75
N LYS A 53 -9.14 -16.68 3.35
CA LYS A 53 -10.40 -16.43 2.62
C LYS A 53 -10.29 -15.25 1.65
N ALA A 54 -9.61 -14.18 2.06
CA ALA A 54 -9.41 -13.03 1.19
C ALA A 54 -8.58 -13.42 -0.04
N LEU A 55 -7.51 -14.19 0.16
CA LEU A 55 -6.67 -14.72 -0.92
C LEU A 55 -7.47 -15.67 -1.85
N GLU A 56 -8.30 -16.56 -1.29
CA GLU A 56 -9.21 -17.42 -2.08
C GLU A 56 -10.14 -16.60 -2.99
N VAL A 57 -10.67 -15.47 -2.49
CA VAL A 57 -11.51 -14.58 -3.29
C VAL A 57 -10.70 -13.98 -4.44
N PHE A 58 -9.55 -13.37 -4.13
CA PHE A 58 -8.69 -12.72 -5.13
C PHE A 58 -8.10 -13.69 -6.17
N ALA A 59 -7.97 -14.98 -5.84
CA ALA A 59 -7.53 -16.01 -6.78
C ALA A 59 -8.37 -16.02 -8.09
N THR A 60 -9.64 -15.64 -7.99
CA THR A 60 -10.58 -15.60 -9.12
C THR A 60 -10.79 -14.20 -9.73
N CYS A 61 -10.25 -13.16 -9.10
CA CYS A 61 -10.44 -11.77 -9.52
C CYS A 61 -9.21 -10.88 -9.21
N PRO A 62 -8.01 -11.24 -9.70
CA PRO A 62 -6.82 -10.45 -9.41
C PRO A 62 -6.97 -9.02 -9.98
N PRO A 63 -6.59 -7.96 -9.23
CA PRO A 63 -6.47 -6.59 -9.73
C PRO A 63 -5.26 -6.45 -10.67
N ASP A 64 -5.08 -5.27 -11.26
CA ASP A 64 -3.86 -4.94 -11.99
C ASP A 64 -2.71 -4.55 -11.04
N VAL A 65 -3.04 -3.91 -9.90
CA VAL A 65 -2.10 -3.63 -8.80
C VAL A 65 -2.74 -4.02 -7.46
N PHE A 66 -2.03 -4.80 -6.66
CA PHE A 66 -2.43 -5.15 -5.30
C PHE A 66 -1.63 -4.33 -4.29
N ASN A 67 -2.32 -3.44 -3.58
CA ASN A 67 -1.74 -2.53 -2.60
C ASN A 67 -2.22 -2.87 -1.19
N HIS A 68 -1.27 -2.95 -0.25
CA HIS A 68 -1.53 -2.95 1.18
C HIS A 68 -0.43 -2.16 1.88
N ASN A 69 -0.80 -1.07 2.55
CA ASN A 69 0.18 -0.21 3.22
C ASN A 69 0.66 -0.81 4.54
N LEU A 70 1.96 -0.66 4.83
CA LEU A 70 2.50 -0.87 6.16
C LEU A 70 2.29 0.35 7.06
N GLU A 71 2.18 1.54 6.48
CA GLU A 71 1.99 2.85 7.12
C GLU A 71 3.15 3.36 7.98
N THR A 72 3.83 2.51 8.76
CA THR A 72 4.93 2.93 9.65
C THR A 72 5.93 1.80 9.93
N VAL A 73 6.82 2.00 10.89
CA VAL A 73 7.83 1.03 11.36
C VAL A 73 7.28 0.14 12.48
N PRO A 74 7.79 -1.10 12.67
CA PRO A 74 7.23 -2.07 13.62
C PRO A 74 7.05 -1.53 15.05
N SER A 75 8.00 -0.74 15.56
CA SER A 75 7.94 -0.19 16.92
C SER A 75 6.79 0.81 17.14
N LEU A 76 6.25 1.39 16.07
CA LEU A 76 5.18 2.38 16.11
C LEU A 76 3.80 1.80 15.78
N TYR A 77 3.71 0.53 15.36
CA TYR A 77 2.44 -0.12 14.99
C TYR A 77 1.36 -0.02 16.07
N PRO A 78 1.64 -0.31 17.36
CA PRO A 78 0.61 -0.19 18.40
C PRO A 78 0.06 1.23 18.56
N LYS A 79 0.87 2.26 18.22
CA LYS A 79 0.49 3.68 18.32
C LYS A 79 -0.25 4.16 17.07
N VAL A 80 0.20 3.75 15.88
CA VAL A 80 -0.30 4.25 14.58
C VAL A 80 -1.46 3.40 14.06
N ARG A 81 -1.42 2.09 14.25
CA ARG A 81 -2.38 1.11 13.72
C ARG A 81 -2.83 0.13 14.82
N PRO A 82 -3.59 0.60 15.81
CA PRO A 82 -4.04 -0.27 16.90
C PRO A 82 -4.85 -1.45 16.36
N GLY A 83 -4.35 -2.67 16.59
CA GLY A 83 -4.99 -3.91 16.16
C GLY A 83 -4.42 -4.55 14.88
N ALA A 84 -3.57 -3.84 14.12
CA ALA A 84 -2.85 -4.40 12.99
C ALA A 84 -1.51 -5.04 13.43
N ASP A 85 -0.99 -5.96 12.63
CA ASP A 85 0.27 -6.67 12.89
C ASP A 85 1.23 -6.54 11.70
N TYR A 86 2.46 -6.09 11.97
CA TYR A 86 3.47 -5.80 10.94
C TYR A 86 3.82 -7.04 10.11
N ALA A 87 4.09 -8.16 10.79
CA ALA A 87 4.47 -9.40 10.13
C ALA A 87 3.29 -9.99 9.33
N TYR A 88 2.07 -9.82 9.82
CA TYR A 88 0.85 -10.23 9.14
C TYR A 88 0.60 -9.43 7.86
N SER A 89 0.81 -8.10 7.89
CA SER A 89 0.73 -7.26 6.69
C SER A 89 1.76 -7.64 5.63
N LEU A 90 3.01 -7.93 6.03
CA LEU A 90 4.04 -8.45 5.12
C LEU A 90 3.68 -9.83 4.56
N LYS A 91 3.14 -10.72 5.41
CA LYS A 91 2.67 -12.04 5.00
C LYS A 91 1.55 -11.94 3.96
N LEU A 92 0.62 -10.99 4.10
CA LEU A 92 -0.45 -10.75 3.11
C LEU A 92 0.15 -10.47 1.73
N LEU A 93 1.05 -9.48 1.66
CA LEU A 93 1.71 -9.05 0.42
C LEU A 93 2.46 -10.22 -0.24
N LYS A 94 3.26 -10.95 0.54
CA LYS A 94 4.03 -12.11 0.04
C LYS A 94 3.13 -13.24 -0.45
N SER A 95 2.10 -13.57 0.33
CA SER A 95 1.17 -14.67 -0.01
C SER A 95 0.38 -14.35 -1.28
N PHE A 96 -0.07 -13.09 -1.42
CA PHE A 96 -0.73 -12.64 -2.64
C PHE A 96 0.20 -12.73 -3.85
N LYS A 97 1.43 -12.21 -3.75
CA LYS A 97 2.42 -12.25 -4.85
C LYS A 97 2.77 -13.68 -5.27
N GLN A 98 2.84 -14.61 -4.33
CA GLN A 98 3.07 -16.04 -4.62
C GLN A 98 1.92 -16.67 -5.44
N GLN A 99 0.68 -16.29 -5.18
CA GLN A 99 -0.49 -16.75 -5.95
C GLN A 99 -0.61 -16.04 -7.30
N HIS A 100 -0.13 -14.80 -7.38
CA HIS A 100 -0.25 -13.94 -8.56
C HIS A 100 1.09 -13.30 -8.96
N PRO A 101 2.07 -14.08 -9.47
CA PRO A 101 3.41 -13.56 -9.78
C PRO A 101 3.42 -12.38 -10.77
N ASN A 102 2.42 -12.32 -11.65
CA ASN A 102 2.30 -11.30 -12.69
C ASN A 102 1.56 -10.03 -12.24
N VAL A 103 0.97 -10.03 -11.03
CA VAL A 103 0.30 -8.84 -10.49
C VAL A 103 1.32 -8.00 -9.73
N THR A 104 1.36 -6.72 -10.01
CA THR A 104 2.27 -5.79 -9.33
C THR A 104 1.81 -5.59 -7.89
N THR A 105 2.73 -5.73 -6.94
CA THR A 105 2.44 -5.42 -5.53
C THR A 105 2.98 -4.07 -5.11
N LYS A 106 2.25 -3.40 -4.22
CA LYS A 106 2.55 -2.06 -3.76
C LYS A 106 2.34 -1.93 -2.26
N SER A 107 3.13 -1.07 -1.63
CA SER A 107 2.92 -0.66 -0.26
C SER A 107 3.31 0.81 -0.06
N GLY A 108 2.91 1.36 1.08
CA GLY A 108 3.16 2.73 1.48
C GLY A 108 3.58 2.85 2.93
N VAL A 109 4.41 3.86 3.20
CA VAL A 109 4.86 4.25 4.53
C VAL A 109 4.71 5.76 4.67
N MET A 110 4.10 6.19 5.77
CA MET A 110 4.04 7.59 6.17
C MET A 110 5.26 7.93 7.04
N LEU A 111 5.85 9.08 6.79
CA LEU A 111 6.99 9.60 7.54
C LEU A 111 6.59 10.76 8.45
N GLY A 112 7.36 11.00 9.51
CA GLY A 112 7.14 12.08 10.46
C GLY A 112 6.30 11.70 11.67
N VAL A 113 6.18 10.41 11.99
CA VAL A 113 5.42 9.89 13.16
C VAL A 113 6.33 9.43 14.31
N GLY A 114 7.64 9.65 14.18
CA GLY A 114 8.66 9.38 15.21
C GLY A 114 9.61 8.25 14.84
N GLU A 115 9.55 7.77 13.60
CA GLU A 115 10.45 6.74 13.09
C GLU A 115 11.85 7.29 12.82
N THR A 116 12.86 6.45 13.02
CA THR A 116 14.24 6.81 12.65
C THR A 116 14.54 6.40 11.22
N LYS A 117 15.55 7.06 10.62
CA LYS A 117 16.06 6.71 9.29
C LYS A 117 16.38 5.22 9.16
N GLN A 118 17.07 4.63 10.14
CA GLN A 118 17.46 3.22 10.07
C GLN A 118 16.22 2.31 10.01
N GLN A 119 15.21 2.58 10.84
CA GLN A 119 13.97 1.80 10.84
C GLN A 119 13.23 1.90 9.50
N ILE A 120 13.27 3.06 8.84
CA ILE A 120 12.73 3.18 7.47
C ILE A 120 13.50 2.28 6.51
N LEU A 121 14.84 2.29 6.56
CA LEU A 121 15.64 1.43 5.69
C LEU A 121 15.37 -0.07 5.93
N ASP A 122 15.16 -0.46 7.19
CA ASP A 122 14.80 -1.82 7.56
C ASP A 122 13.43 -2.19 6.96
N VAL A 123 12.43 -1.31 7.06
CA VAL A 123 11.11 -1.50 6.41
C VAL A 123 11.22 -1.61 4.89
N LEU A 124 12.08 -0.82 4.24
CA LEU A 124 12.31 -0.94 2.80
C LEU A 124 12.92 -2.29 2.43
N SER A 125 13.82 -2.81 3.26
CA SER A 125 14.43 -4.14 3.08
C SER A 125 13.39 -5.24 3.25
N ASP A 126 12.55 -5.13 4.28
CA ASP A 126 11.46 -6.06 4.54
C ASP A 126 10.47 -6.11 3.37
N LEU A 127 10.02 -4.95 2.88
CA LEU A 127 9.14 -4.86 1.71
C LEU A 127 9.75 -5.55 0.48
N ARG A 128 11.05 -5.34 0.20
CA ARG A 128 11.72 -6.01 -0.93
C ARG A 128 11.86 -7.51 -0.76
N SER A 129 12.19 -7.99 0.45
CA SER A 129 12.25 -9.44 0.73
C SER A 129 10.88 -10.13 0.60
N HIS A 130 9.80 -9.35 0.71
CA HIS A 130 8.42 -9.80 0.51
C HIS A 130 7.89 -9.54 -0.91
N ASP A 131 8.79 -9.30 -1.88
CA ASP A 131 8.52 -9.09 -3.30
C ASP A 131 7.64 -7.87 -3.63
N VAL A 132 7.60 -6.86 -2.76
CA VAL A 132 6.83 -5.62 -3.00
C VAL A 132 7.54 -4.74 -4.03
N GLU A 133 6.91 -4.49 -5.16
CA GLU A 133 7.54 -3.87 -6.32
C GLU A 133 7.44 -2.34 -6.34
N MET A 134 6.30 -1.79 -5.92
CA MET A 134 6.05 -0.35 -5.91
C MET A 134 6.00 0.20 -4.47
N LEU A 135 6.48 1.44 -4.30
CA LEU A 135 6.56 2.10 -3.00
C LEU A 135 6.03 3.52 -3.06
N THR A 136 5.27 3.91 -2.03
CA THR A 136 4.95 5.31 -1.74
C THR A 136 5.48 5.74 -0.38
N LEU A 137 6.22 6.85 -0.34
CA LEU A 137 6.66 7.51 0.90
C LEU A 137 6.03 8.91 0.96
N GLY A 138 5.23 9.17 1.99
CA GLY A 138 4.50 10.43 2.14
C GLY A 138 4.62 11.03 3.53
N GLN A 139 4.46 12.35 3.67
CA GLN A 139 4.41 13.00 4.99
C GLN A 139 3.10 12.65 5.70
N TYR A 140 3.19 12.21 6.94
CA TYR A 140 2.05 12.15 7.85
C TYR A 140 1.55 13.57 8.14
N LEU A 141 0.29 13.83 7.78
CA LEU A 141 -0.41 15.06 8.12
C LEU A 141 -1.51 14.74 9.12
N GLN A 142 -1.38 15.30 10.32
CA GLN A 142 -2.34 15.08 11.39
C GLN A 142 -3.74 15.54 10.95
N PRO A 143 -4.75 14.65 10.88
CA PRO A 143 -6.09 15.03 10.42
C PRO A 143 -6.81 15.99 11.38
N SER A 144 -6.57 15.84 12.68
CA SER A 144 -7.08 16.74 13.72
C SER A 144 -6.27 16.58 15.01
N LYS A 145 -6.46 17.51 15.96
CA LYS A 145 -5.78 17.50 17.28
C LYS A 145 -5.97 16.24 18.13
N TYR A 146 -6.93 15.38 17.79
CA TYR A 146 -7.20 14.11 18.49
C TYR A 146 -6.45 12.92 17.90
N HIS A 147 -5.77 13.10 16.77
CA HIS A 147 -4.95 12.08 16.15
C HIS A 147 -3.50 12.20 16.62
N LEU A 148 -2.69 11.19 16.31
CA LEU A 148 -1.25 11.19 16.55
C LEU A 148 -0.62 12.54 16.11
N ALA A 149 0.22 13.12 16.95
CA ALA A 149 0.94 14.35 16.62
C ALA A 149 2.00 14.07 15.54
N VAL A 150 2.29 15.08 14.72
CA VAL A 150 3.45 15.05 13.83
C VAL A 150 4.71 15.24 14.68
N GLU A 151 5.66 14.32 14.58
CA GLU A 151 6.94 14.39 15.32
C GLU A 151 8.01 15.13 14.49
N GLU A 152 8.01 14.95 13.16
CA GLU A 152 8.95 15.61 12.24
C GLU A 152 8.26 15.94 10.90
N TYR A 153 8.60 17.11 10.33
CA TYR A 153 8.30 17.41 8.93
C TYR A 153 9.52 17.09 8.08
N ILE A 154 9.42 16.02 7.30
CA ILE A 154 10.51 15.51 6.46
C ILE A 154 10.73 16.46 5.28
N THR A 155 11.98 16.86 5.06
CA THR A 155 12.32 17.78 3.98
C THR A 155 12.25 17.10 2.61
N PRO A 156 12.00 17.85 1.52
CA PRO A 156 12.06 17.30 0.17
C PRO A 156 13.38 16.56 -0.14
N GLU A 157 14.51 17.04 0.37
CA GLU A 157 15.82 16.39 0.19
C GLU A 157 15.93 15.05 0.94
N GLN A 158 15.27 14.90 2.10
CA GLN A 158 15.18 13.62 2.79
C GLN A 158 14.30 12.64 1.99
N PHE A 159 13.15 13.08 1.48
CA PHE A 159 12.32 12.25 0.59
C PHE A 159 13.07 11.79 -0.66
N GLU A 160 13.84 12.68 -1.28
CA GLU A 160 14.66 12.34 -2.45
C GLU A 160 15.74 11.32 -2.11
N LYS A 161 16.40 11.45 -0.95
CA LYS A 161 17.37 10.45 -0.47
C LYS A 161 16.72 9.07 -0.31
N TYR A 162 15.53 9.01 0.31
CA TYR A 162 14.82 7.74 0.45
C TYR A 162 14.40 7.16 -0.90
N ARG A 163 13.97 7.99 -1.86
CA ARG A 163 13.64 7.58 -3.22
C ARG A 163 14.80 6.89 -3.90
N VAL A 164 15.98 7.53 -3.89
CA VAL A 164 17.20 6.99 -4.50
C VAL A 164 17.60 5.66 -3.86
N ILE A 165 17.57 5.57 -2.53
CA ILE A 165 17.89 4.34 -1.81
C ILE A 165 16.89 3.23 -2.18
N ALA A 166 15.59 3.50 -2.15
CA ALA A 166 14.56 2.54 -2.53
C ALA A 166 14.74 2.06 -3.98
N THR A 167 14.98 2.96 -4.94
CA THR A 167 15.26 2.57 -6.33
C THR A 167 16.49 1.66 -6.41
N GLN A 168 17.57 1.94 -5.66
CA GLN A 168 18.76 1.09 -5.61
C GLN A 168 18.50 -0.28 -4.97
N MET A 169 17.52 -0.38 -4.06
CA MET A 169 17.06 -1.66 -3.47
C MET A 169 16.15 -2.46 -4.44
N GLY A 170 15.86 -1.92 -5.62
CA GLY A 170 15.16 -2.63 -6.69
C GLY A 170 13.64 -2.51 -6.66
N PHE A 171 13.08 -1.48 -6.02
CA PHE A 171 11.69 -1.10 -6.27
C PHE A 171 11.56 -0.60 -7.71
N SER A 172 10.58 -1.11 -8.46
CA SER A 172 10.37 -0.75 -9.86
C SER A 172 9.87 0.69 -10.02
N GLN A 173 9.12 1.19 -9.04
CA GLN A 173 8.56 2.53 -8.98
C GLN A 173 8.51 3.04 -7.54
N VAL A 174 8.98 4.28 -7.33
CA VAL A 174 9.00 4.92 -6.01
C VAL A 174 8.48 6.34 -6.14
N ALA A 175 7.31 6.59 -5.56
CA ALA A 175 6.82 7.96 -5.33
C ALA A 175 7.19 8.38 -3.91
N SER A 176 7.95 9.46 -3.76
CA SER A 176 8.47 9.88 -2.46
C SER A 176 8.45 11.40 -2.36
N GLY A 177 7.59 11.93 -1.49
CA GLY A 177 7.46 13.38 -1.33
C GLY A 177 6.38 13.78 -0.31
N PRO A 178 6.36 15.05 0.14
CA PRO A 178 5.48 15.48 1.24
C PRO A 178 3.99 15.24 0.95
N MET A 179 3.56 15.48 -0.29
CA MET A 179 2.15 15.36 -0.71
C MET A 179 1.80 14.00 -1.30
N VAL A 180 2.76 13.07 -1.39
CA VAL A 180 2.51 11.72 -1.91
C VAL A 180 1.54 10.98 -1.00
N ARG A 181 0.61 10.27 -1.62
CA ARG A 181 -0.34 9.35 -0.99
C ARG A 181 -0.36 8.05 -1.79
N SER A 182 -0.86 6.97 -1.20
CA SER A 182 -0.90 5.67 -1.86
C SER A 182 -1.61 5.69 -3.22
N SER A 183 -2.60 6.57 -3.43
CA SER A 183 -3.31 6.74 -4.71
C SER A 183 -2.84 7.94 -5.56
N TYR A 184 -1.88 8.75 -5.07
CA TYR A 184 -1.40 9.94 -5.79
C TYR A 184 -0.69 9.53 -7.07
N HIS A 185 -1.18 10.01 -8.22
CA HIS A 185 -0.64 9.69 -9.55
C HIS A 185 -0.42 8.18 -9.76
N ALA A 186 -1.32 7.33 -9.23
CA ALA A 186 -1.20 5.88 -9.32
C ALA A 186 -1.16 5.37 -10.77
N ASP A 187 -1.82 6.08 -11.68
CA ASP A 187 -1.77 5.83 -13.12
C ASP A 187 -0.38 6.07 -13.72
N LEU A 188 0.27 7.19 -13.36
CA LEU A 188 1.64 7.51 -13.78
C LEU A 188 2.66 6.55 -13.15
N GLN A 189 2.43 6.19 -11.90
CA GLN A 189 3.21 5.21 -11.16
C GLN A 189 3.14 3.85 -11.86
N ALA A 190 1.94 3.41 -12.26
CA ALA A 190 1.75 2.17 -12.98
C ALA A 190 2.21 2.22 -14.45
N SER A 191 2.39 3.41 -15.04
CA SER A 191 2.99 3.59 -16.39
C SER A 191 4.51 3.70 -16.36
N GLY A 192 5.11 3.87 -15.17
CA GLY A 192 6.56 3.93 -14.99
C GLY A 192 7.14 5.35 -14.99
N GLU A 193 6.30 6.36 -14.87
CA GLU A 193 6.70 7.77 -14.90
C GLU A 193 7.25 8.25 -13.55
N LEU A 194 8.21 9.17 -13.59
CA LEU A 194 8.77 9.79 -12.39
C LEU A 194 7.73 10.71 -11.75
N ILE A 195 7.42 10.46 -10.48
CA ILE A 195 6.53 11.29 -9.67
C ILE A 195 7.38 12.00 -8.62
N THR A 196 7.57 13.29 -8.82
CA THR A 196 8.28 14.21 -7.91
C THR A 196 7.30 15.01 -7.08
#